data_AF-A0AAD9VAP4-F1
#
_entry.id   AF-A0AAD9VAP4-F1
#
_cell.length_a   1.000
_cell.length_b   1.000
_cell.length_c   1.000
_cell.angle_alpha   90.00
_cell.angle_beta   90.00
_cell.angle_gamma   90.00
#
_symmetry.space_group_name_H-M   'P 1'
#
loop_
_entity.id
_entity.type
_entity.pdbx_description
1 polymer ?
#
loop_
_entity_poly.entity_id
_entity_poly.type
_entity_poly.pdbx_seq_one_letter_code
_entity_poly.pdbx_strand_id
1 'polypeptide(L)'
;MKPKVLCQMGNFGCGEGGWTPVMKIDGSKQTFHYDSNYWSNKVGVNPDGGKVGFDSNESKLPTYWNTPFSRICLGMKIGEAMNFIVIEKQAESLHSLIADGLFRPTSLGRNVWKSLIGSQGSLQLKCNKEGFNAYNFISRARIGIIANNQNDCLTPDSRIGFGTRGSHGHSNTCGNNARLYADNGNINLMSMCYILVM
;
A
#
# COMPACT_ATOMS: atom_id res chain seq x y z
N MET A 1 -19.82 21.23 1.11
CA MET A 1 -18.95 21.28 2.31
C MET A 1 -17.65 20.53 1.99
N LYS A 2 -16.48 21.15 2.17
CA LYS A 2 -15.19 20.42 2.07
C LYS A 2 -15.03 19.59 3.36
N PRO A 3 -14.79 18.27 3.29
CA PRO A 3 -14.58 17.46 4.49
C PRO A 3 -13.33 17.95 5.23
N LYS A 4 -13.41 18.03 6.58
CA LYS A 4 -12.25 18.31 7.43
C LYS A 4 -11.38 17.07 7.48
N VAL A 5 -10.12 17.19 7.07
CA VAL A 5 -9.13 16.12 7.08
C VAL A 5 -8.07 16.45 8.14
N LEU A 6 -7.76 15.48 9.00
CA LEU A 6 -6.75 15.61 10.05
C LEU A 6 -5.35 15.45 9.43
N CYS A 7 -4.58 16.54 9.42
CA CYS A 7 -3.14 16.49 9.14
C CYS A 7 -2.41 15.78 10.29
N GLN A 8 -1.61 14.76 9.97
CA GLN A 8 -0.77 14.10 10.97
C GLN A 8 0.52 14.91 11.14
N MET A 9 0.72 15.46 12.32
CA MET A 9 1.86 16.33 12.62
C MET A 9 2.93 15.58 13.41
N GLY A 10 4.20 15.90 13.14
CA GLY A 10 5.34 15.37 13.89
C GLY A 10 5.94 14.11 13.28
N ASN A 11 6.97 13.57 13.94
CA ASN A 11 7.68 12.39 13.46
C ASN A 11 7.15 11.10 14.10
N PHE A 12 6.20 10.46 13.43
CA PHE A 12 5.63 9.15 13.83
C PHE A 12 6.23 7.97 13.05
N GLY A 13 7.37 8.17 12.38
CA GLY A 13 8.04 7.15 11.55
C GLY A 13 8.12 7.49 10.06
N CYS A 14 7.47 8.56 9.62
CA CYS A 14 7.58 9.08 8.25
C CYS A 14 8.46 10.34 8.14
N GLY A 15 9.09 10.79 9.22
CA GLY A 15 9.85 12.03 9.25
C GLY A 15 9.01 13.23 9.68
N GLU A 16 9.70 14.32 10.04
CA GLU A 16 9.09 15.55 10.53
C GLU A 16 8.26 16.26 9.47
N GLY A 17 7.18 16.93 9.90
CA GLY A 17 6.32 17.74 9.05
C GLY A 17 4.84 17.42 9.21
N GLY A 18 4.03 17.95 8.29
CA GLY A 18 2.60 17.67 8.19
C GLY A 18 2.30 16.67 7.09
N TRP A 19 1.75 15.53 7.46
CA TRP A 19 1.36 14.46 6.55
C TRP A 19 -0.15 14.47 6.32
N THR A 20 -0.55 14.61 5.05
CA THR A 20 -1.96 14.65 4.65
C THR A 20 -2.45 13.22 4.34
N PRO A 21 -3.42 12.67 5.08
CA PRO A 21 -3.96 11.35 4.76
C PRO A 21 -4.75 11.40 3.45
N VAL A 22 -4.62 10.35 2.64
CA VAL A 22 -5.31 10.22 1.35
C VAL A 22 -6.21 9.01 1.28
N MET A 23 -5.80 7.89 1.89
CA MET A 23 -6.54 6.64 1.84
C MET A 23 -6.20 5.76 3.04
N LYS A 24 -7.21 5.01 3.50
CA LYS A 24 -7.10 3.96 4.49
C LYS A 24 -7.74 2.68 3.98
N ILE A 25 -7.03 1.57 4.07
CA ILE A 25 -7.43 0.30 3.47
C ILE A 25 -7.48 -0.77 4.56
N ASP A 26 -8.62 -1.42 4.70
CA ASP A 26 -8.78 -2.56 5.58
C ASP A 26 -8.48 -3.81 4.75
N GLY A 27 -7.35 -4.45 5.02
CA GLY A 27 -6.87 -5.59 4.26
C GLY A 27 -7.82 -6.78 4.23
N SER A 28 -8.82 -6.83 5.13
CA SER A 28 -9.87 -7.85 5.15
C SER A 28 -11.04 -7.57 4.21
N LYS A 29 -11.17 -6.32 3.72
CA LYS A 29 -12.28 -5.87 2.86
C LYS A 29 -11.87 -5.78 1.41
N GLN A 30 -12.86 -5.91 0.52
CA GLN A 30 -12.66 -5.85 -0.94
C GLN A 30 -12.76 -4.45 -1.53
N THR A 31 -13.11 -3.43 -0.74
CA THR A 31 -13.34 -2.06 -1.20
C THR A 31 -12.20 -1.55 -2.07
N PHE A 32 -10.96 -1.73 -1.62
CA PHE A 32 -9.76 -1.27 -2.32
C PHE A 32 -8.94 -2.41 -2.91
N HIS A 33 -9.58 -3.53 -3.26
CA HIS A 33 -8.95 -4.59 -4.06
C HIS A 33 -8.27 -4.00 -5.32
N TYR A 34 -7.21 -4.64 -5.83
CA TYR A 34 -6.41 -4.11 -6.94
C TYR A 34 -7.26 -3.63 -8.13
N ASP A 35 -8.27 -4.42 -8.54
CA ASP A 35 -9.13 -4.11 -9.69
C ASP A 35 -10.27 -3.13 -9.37
N SER A 36 -10.34 -2.60 -8.15
CA SER A 36 -11.39 -1.67 -7.75
C SER A 36 -11.31 -0.36 -8.55
N ASN A 37 -12.46 0.08 -9.06
CA ASN A 37 -12.58 1.37 -9.76
C ASN A 37 -12.27 2.57 -8.84
N TYR A 38 -12.22 2.38 -7.52
CA TYR A 38 -11.80 3.44 -6.59
C TYR A 38 -10.36 3.89 -6.81
N TRP A 39 -9.49 3.09 -7.44
CA TRP A 39 -8.13 3.53 -7.77
C TRP A 39 -8.08 4.57 -8.90
N SER A 40 -9.04 4.53 -9.82
CA SER A 40 -9.07 5.38 -11.03
C SER A 40 -10.19 6.42 -11.05
N ASN A 41 -11.19 6.33 -10.17
CA ASN A 41 -12.25 7.35 -10.07
C ASN A 41 -11.92 8.45 -9.06
N LYS A 42 -12.70 9.53 -9.06
CA LYS A 42 -12.64 10.65 -8.08
C LYS A 42 -13.81 10.62 -7.09
N VAL A 43 -14.27 9.40 -6.76
CA VAL A 43 -15.33 9.17 -5.77
C VAL A 43 -14.68 8.87 -4.42
N GLY A 44 -15.13 9.57 -3.37
CA GLY A 44 -14.66 9.35 -2.00
C GLY A 44 -15.37 8.17 -1.33
N VAL A 45 -14.72 7.58 -0.33
CA VAL A 45 -15.27 6.51 0.51
C VAL A 45 -15.12 6.97 1.95
N ASN A 46 -16.21 6.93 2.72
CA ASN A 46 -16.24 7.35 4.13
C ASN A 46 -15.40 8.62 4.41
N PRO A 47 -15.82 9.81 3.92
CA PRO A 47 -15.04 11.04 4.07
C PRO A 47 -14.77 11.43 5.53
N ASP A 48 -15.64 11.02 6.44
CA ASP A 48 -15.49 11.23 7.88
C ASP A 48 -14.34 10.41 8.49
N GLY A 49 -13.92 9.34 7.83
CA GLY A 49 -12.72 8.57 8.19
C GLY A 49 -11.43 9.39 8.11
N GLY A 50 -11.44 10.57 7.48
CA GLY A 50 -10.32 11.52 7.48
C GLY A 50 -10.17 12.34 8.76
N LYS A 51 -11.14 12.29 9.70
CA LYS A 51 -11.14 13.09 10.94
C LYS A 51 -10.28 12.47 12.05
N VAL A 52 -10.00 11.17 11.96
CA VAL A 52 -9.17 10.42 12.90
C VAL A 52 -7.95 9.91 12.14
N GLY A 53 -6.76 9.86 12.76
CA GLY A 53 -5.51 9.53 12.06
C GLY A 53 -5.38 8.06 11.70
N PHE A 54 -5.13 7.20 12.70
CA PHE A 54 -4.78 5.79 12.52
C PHE A 54 -5.84 4.83 13.11
N ASP A 55 -7.12 5.09 12.86
CA ASP A 55 -8.21 4.17 13.19
C ASP A 55 -8.34 3.04 12.15
N SER A 56 -9.28 2.13 12.37
CA SER A 56 -9.54 0.97 11.50
C SER A 56 -10.70 1.18 10.52
N ASN A 57 -11.06 2.43 10.24
CA ASN A 57 -12.12 2.75 9.29
C ASN A 57 -11.54 3.03 7.90
N GLU A 58 -11.94 2.22 6.91
CA GLU A 58 -11.61 2.47 5.51
C GLU A 58 -12.04 3.87 5.08
N SER A 59 -11.21 4.54 4.29
CA SER A 59 -11.56 5.82 3.69
C SER A 59 -10.78 6.08 2.42
N LYS A 60 -11.36 6.89 1.54
CA LYS A 60 -10.72 7.50 0.40
C LYS A 60 -11.15 8.95 0.34
N LEU A 61 -10.18 9.84 0.50
CA LEU A 61 -10.43 11.25 0.71
C LEU A 61 -10.20 12.04 -0.58
N PRO A 62 -10.77 13.26 -0.73
CA PRO A 62 -10.49 14.12 -1.88
C PRO A 62 -9.01 14.47 -2.07
N THR A 63 -8.22 14.39 -1.01
CA THR A 63 -6.76 14.54 -1.03
C THR A 63 -6.08 13.47 -1.88
N TYR A 64 -6.71 12.32 -2.13
CA TYR A 64 -6.23 11.31 -3.08
C TYR A 64 -6.05 11.85 -4.51
N TRP A 65 -6.90 12.78 -4.95
CA TRP A 65 -6.90 13.28 -6.34
C TRP A 65 -6.67 14.80 -6.48
N ASN A 66 -6.52 15.52 -5.37
CA ASN A 66 -6.37 16.99 -5.36
C ASN A 66 -5.15 17.50 -4.58
N THR A 67 -4.25 16.62 -4.14
CA THR A 67 -3.08 17.01 -3.32
C THR A 67 -1.80 16.65 -4.05
N PRO A 68 -1.09 17.65 -4.61
CA PRO A 68 0.29 17.48 -5.05
C PRO A 68 1.19 17.12 -3.88
N PHE A 69 2.22 16.34 -4.13
CA PHE A 69 3.18 15.91 -3.12
C PHE A 69 4.55 15.62 -3.72
N SER A 70 5.53 15.54 -2.83
CA SER A 70 6.91 15.12 -3.09
C SER A 70 7.28 13.82 -2.37
N ARG A 71 6.51 13.44 -1.33
CA ARG A 71 6.73 12.21 -0.56
C ARG A 71 5.43 11.47 -0.27
N ILE A 72 5.55 10.15 -0.16
CA ILE A 72 4.47 9.26 0.25
C ILE A 72 4.91 8.51 1.51
N CYS A 73 4.07 8.56 2.53
CA CYS A 73 4.20 7.79 3.76
C CYS A 73 3.22 6.62 3.70
N LEU A 74 3.75 5.40 3.77
CA LEU A 74 3.00 4.16 3.76
C LEU A 74 3.07 3.53 5.15
N GLY A 75 1.92 3.26 5.75
CA GLY A 75 1.82 2.66 7.08
C GLY A 75 1.01 1.37 7.07
N MET A 76 1.40 0.41 7.90
CA MET A 76 0.64 -0.81 8.17
C MET A 76 0.48 -1.03 9.69
N LYS A 77 -0.76 -1.30 10.12
CA LYS A 77 -1.12 -1.73 11.47
C LYS A 77 -1.38 -3.24 11.49
N ILE A 78 -0.67 -3.95 12.36
CA ILE A 78 -0.85 -5.39 12.61
C ILE A 78 -0.94 -5.58 14.12
N GLY A 79 -2.15 -5.87 14.62
CA GLY A 79 -2.42 -5.80 16.05
C GLY A 79 -2.16 -4.37 16.56
N GLU A 80 -1.29 -4.24 17.56
CA GLU A 80 -0.84 -2.93 18.08
C GLU A 80 0.40 -2.37 17.36
N ALA A 81 1.09 -3.18 16.56
CA ALA A 81 2.29 -2.73 15.86
C ALA A 81 1.94 -1.83 14.67
N MET A 82 2.60 -0.67 14.61
CA MET A 82 2.49 0.32 13.54
C MET A 82 3.87 0.53 12.91
N ASN A 83 4.02 0.16 11.64
CA ASN A 83 5.27 0.35 10.91
C ASN A 83 5.05 1.23 9.69
N PHE A 84 6.05 2.03 9.37
CA PHE A 84 5.99 3.00 8.30
C PHE A 84 7.23 2.93 7.40
N ILE A 85 7.03 3.28 6.12
CA ILE A 85 8.10 3.55 5.16
C ILE A 85 7.77 4.81 4.36
N VAL A 86 8.81 5.44 3.80
CA VAL A 86 8.68 6.66 2.99
C VAL A 86 9.18 6.39 1.57
N ILE A 87 8.48 6.95 0.60
CA ILE A 87 8.86 6.97 -0.81
C ILE A 87 9.02 8.42 -1.25
N GLU A 88 10.23 8.80 -1.67
CA GLU A 88 10.47 10.07 -2.34
C GLU A 88 9.93 9.99 -3.77
N LYS A 89 8.79 10.65 -4.03
CA LYS A 89 8.12 10.63 -5.33
C LYS A 89 7.28 11.89 -5.51
N GLN A 90 7.59 12.68 -6.53
CA GLN A 90 6.78 13.82 -6.92
C GLN A 90 5.62 13.42 -7.85
N ALA A 91 4.42 13.92 -7.58
CA ALA A 91 3.25 13.79 -8.44
C ALA A 91 2.19 14.87 -8.11
N GLU A 92 1.29 15.15 -9.05
CA GLU A 92 0.16 16.08 -8.85
C GLU A 92 -0.92 15.54 -7.91
N SER A 93 -1.01 14.21 -7.79
CA SER A 93 -1.86 13.50 -6.83
C SER A 93 -1.62 11.99 -6.92
N LEU A 94 -2.10 11.24 -5.92
CA LEU A 94 -1.96 9.77 -5.93
C LEU A 94 -2.81 9.16 -7.04
N HIS A 95 -3.96 9.78 -7.34
CA HIS A 95 -4.78 9.49 -8.52
C HIS A 95 -3.96 9.59 -9.80
N SER A 96 -3.29 10.72 -10.06
CA SER A 96 -2.48 10.89 -11.29
C SER A 96 -1.33 9.89 -11.41
N LEU A 97 -0.81 9.41 -10.28
CA LEU A 97 0.29 8.45 -10.24
C LEU A 97 -0.15 7.00 -10.48
N ILE A 98 -1.41 6.66 -10.18
CA ILE A 98 -1.90 5.26 -10.20
C ILE A 98 -2.95 5.01 -11.29
N ALA A 99 -3.80 5.99 -11.60
CA ALA A 99 -5.06 5.79 -12.31
C ALA A 99 -4.93 5.27 -13.75
N ASP A 100 -3.80 5.53 -14.41
CA ASP A 100 -3.53 5.04 -15.76
C ASP A 100 -3.11 3.56 -15.81
N GLY A 101 -2.89 2.93 -14.65
CA GLY A 101 -2.50 1.53 -14.55
C GLY A 101 -1.05 1.23 -14.99
N LEU A 102 -0.27 2.25 -15.35
CA LEU A 102 1.11 2.05 -15.80
C LEU A 102 2.01 1.69 -14.61
N PHE A 103 2.87 0.69 -14.84
CA PHE A 103 3.88 0.30 -13.87
C PHE A 103 4.95 1.40 -13.76
N ARG A 104 5.28 1.79 -12.53
CA ARG A 104 6.35 2.75 -12.24
C ARG A 104 7.21 2.18 -11.11
N PRO A 105 8.48 1.85 -11.39
CA PRO A 105 9.34 1.22 -10.39
C PRO A 105 9.69 2.17 -9.24
N THR A 106 9.96 1.59 -8.07
CA THR A 106 10.68 2.21 -6.97
C THR A 106 12.05 1.54 -6.78
N SER A 107 12.86 2.04 -5.85
CA SER A 107 14.17 1.45 -5.52
C SER A 107 14.39 1.39 -4.01
N LEU A 108 13.33 1.06 -3.25
CA LEU A 108 13.39 0.97 -1.79
C LEU A 108 14.10 -0.31 -1.34
N GLY A 109 13.96 -1.37 -2.14
CA GLY A 109 14.49 -2.68 -1.83
C GLY A 109 13.58 -3.50 -0.91
N ARG A 110 13.74 -4.82 -1.01
CA ARG A 110 12.96 -5.84 -0.31
C ARG A 110 12.84 -5.61 1.19
N ASN A 111 13.95 -5.29 1.86
CA ASN A 111 13.98 -5.18 3.32
C ASN A 111 13.11 -4.03 3.83
N VAL A 112 13.04 -2.93 3.08
CA VAL A 112 12.16 -1.79 3.40
C VAL A 112 10.71 -2.22 3.27
N TRP A 113 10.32 -2.92 2.20
CA TRP A 113 8.94 -3.43 2.11
C TRP A 113 8.59 -4.42 3.22
N LYS A 114 9.53 -5.30 3.61
CA LYS A 114 9.32 -6.23 4.73
C LYS A 114 9.19 -5.52 6.08
N SER A 115 9.81 -4.35 6.28
CA SER A 115 9.73 -3.63 7.55
C SER A 115 8.32 -3.14 7.88
N LEU A 116 7.45 -2.97 6.89
CA LEU A 116 6.01 -2.70 7.12
C LEU A 116 5.33 -3.82 7.93
N ILE A 117 5.78 -5.06 7.75
CA ILE A 117 5.20 -6.24 8.41
C ILE A 117 5.92 -6.57 9.73
N GLY A 118 7.19 -6.17 9.84
CA GLY A 118 8.06 -6.52 10.96
C GLY A 118 8.62 -7.94 10.85
N SER A 119 8.83 -8.60 11.99
CA SER A 119 9.48 -9.92 12.07
C SER A 119 8.73 -11.04 11.33
N GLN A 120 7.44 -10.87 11.07
CA GLN A 120 6.61 -11.83 10.35
C GLN A 120 6.66 -11.66 8.83
N GLY A 121 7.31 -10.61 8.32
CA GLY A 121 7.38 -10.33 6.89
C GLY A 121 8.00 -11.50 6.12
N SER A 122 7.37 -11.91 5.03
CA SER A 122 7.79 -13.03 4.19
C SER A 122 7.62 -12.71 2.71
N LEU A 123 8.62 -13.04 1.91
CA LEU A 123 8.59 -12.92 0.46
C LEU A 123 9.45 -14.05 -0.15
N GLN A 124 9.24 -14.42 -1.41
CA GLN A 124 10.19 -15.26 -2.17
C GLN A 124 11.40 -14.45 -2.60
N LEU A 125 12.59 -15.03 -2.77
CA LEU A 125 13.86 -14.29 -2.65
C LEU A 125 14.37 -13.54 -3.90
N LYS A 126 13.88 -13.85 -5.11
CA LYS A 126 14.58 -13.48 -6.36
C LYS A 126 13.97 -12.29 -7.09
N CYS A 127 12.88 -12.45 -7.84
CA CYS A 127 12.19 -11.31 -8.42
C CYS A 127 11.76 -10.36 -7.29
N ASN A 128 12.01 -9.06 -7.45
CA ASN A 128 11.60 -8.04 -6.49
C ASN A 128 10.97 -6.86 -7.24
N LYS A 129 9.89 -7.12 -7.98
CA LYS A 129 9.21 -6.08 -8.77
C LYS A 129 8.42 -5.17 -7.83
N GLU A 130 9.00 -4.02 -7.52
CA GLU A 130 8.44 -3.02 -6.60
C GLU A 130 7.98 -1.74 -7.31
N GLY A 131 6.99 -1.07 -6.73
CA GLY A 131 6.57 0.28 -7.10
C GLY A 131 5.06 0.43 -7.25
N PHE A 132 4.66 1.33 -8.15
CA PHE A 132 3.27 1.64 -8.44
C PHE A 132 2.76 0.75 -9.58
N ASN A 133 1.55 0.20 -9.42
CA ASN A 133 0.98 -0.80 -10.32
C ASN A 133 1.97 -1.94 -10.60
N ALA A 134 2.58 -2.50 -9.55
CA ALA A 134 3.42 -3.69 -9.68
C ALA A 134 2.51 -4.89 -9.97
N TYR A 135 2.47 -5.33 -11.23
CA TYR A 135 1.57 -6.41 -11.66
C TYR A 135 2.26 -7.51 -12.45
N ASN A 136 1.67 -8.69 -12.32
CA ASN A 136 1.75 -9.86 -13.17
C ASN A 136 0.33 -10.49 -13.24
N PHE A 137 0.14 -11.56 -14.01
CA PHE A 137 -1.08 -12.37 -13.98
C PHE A 137 -1.36 -13.02 -12.62
N ILE A 138 -0.33 -13.41 -11.88
CA ILE A 138 -0.45 -14.18 -10.63
C ILE A 138 -0.60 -13.27 -9.40
N SER A 139 0.18 -12.20 -9.31
CA SER A 139 0.22 -11.31 -8.14
C SER A 139 0.34 -9.84 -8.57
N ARG A 140 -0.35 -8.97 -7.84
CA ARG A 140 -0.49 -7.54 -8.16
C ARG A 140 -0.58 -6.68 -6.89
N ALA A 141 -0.03 -5.47 -6.95
CA ALA A 141 -0.17 -4.43 -5.95
C ALA A 141 -0.26 -3.04 -6.61
N ARG A 142 -1.15 -2.18 -6.12
CA ARG A 142 -1.22 -0.78 -6.59
C ARG A 142 -0.04 0.02 -6.11
N ILE A 143 0.40 -0.24 -4.88
CA ILE A 143 1.66 0.25 -4.32
C ILE A 143 2.24 -0.92 -3.54
N GLY A 144 3.40 -1.44 -3.94
CA GLY A 144 3.96 -2.60 -3.26
C GLY A 144 5.06 -3.32 -4.02
N ILE A 145 5.41 -4.49 -3.52
CA ILE A 145 6.38 -5.41 -4.11
C ILE A 145 5.71 -6.75 -4.36
N ILE A 146 6.02 -7.36 -5.52
CA ILE A 146 5.70 -8.76 -5.83
C ILE A 146 7.01 -9.52 -6.08
N ALA A 147 7.06 -10.77 -5.64
CA ALA A 147 8.28 -11.57 -5.67
C ALA A 147 8.03 -13.05 -5.94
N ASN A 148 9.02 -13.71 -6.54
CA ASN A 148 9.10 -15.16 -6.75
C ASN A 148 10.51 -15.70 -6.52
N ASN A 149 10.69 -17.01 -6.67
CA ASN A 149 11.99 -17.70 -6.54
C ASN A 149 12.76 -17.84 -7.86
N GLN A 150 12.31 -17.17 -8.92
CA GLN A 150 12.91 -17.21 -10.26
C GLN A 150 13.54 -15.85 -10.57
N ASN A 151 14.47 -15.80 -11.52
CA ASN A 151 15.13 -14.55 -11.87
C ASN A 151 14.20 -13.61 -12.65
N ASP A 152 13.20 -14.17 -13.32
CA ASP A 152 12.11 -13.44 -13.94
C ASP A 152 10.94 -13.21 -12.98
N CYS A 153 10.11 -12.21 -13.29
CA CYS A 153 8.90 -11.88 -12.53
C CYS A 153 7.63 -12.44 -13.18
N LEU A 154 7.70 -13.64 -13.79
CA LEU A 154 6.56 -14.22 -14.51
C LEU A 154 5.58 -14.95 -13.60
N THR A 155 6.04 -15.47 -12.46
CA THR A 155 5.26 -16.29 -11.52
C THR A 155 5.37 -15.84 -10.05
N PRO A 156 5.05 -14.57 -9.70
CA PRO A 156 5.08 -14.08 -8.32
C PRO A 156 4.02 -14.74 -7.43
N ASP A 157 4.47 -15.52 -6.44
CA ASP A 157 3.62 -16.15 -5.41
C ASP A 157 3.65 -15.41 -4.07
N SER A 158 4.38 -14.30 -3.99
CA SER A 158 4.46 -13.46 -2.80
C SER A 158 4.33 -11.98 -3.11
N ARG A 159 3.79 -11.22 -2.15
CA ARG A 159 3.56 -9.79 -2.23
C ARG A 159 3.46 -9.12 -0.86
N ILE A 160 3.87 -7.86 -0.81
CA ILE A 160 3.54 -6.91 0.26
C ILE A 160 3.01 -5.65 -0.41
N GLY A 161 1.89 -5.11 0.04
CA GLY A 161 1.45 -3.83 -0.48
C GLY A 161 0.03 -3.41 -0.16
N PHE A 162 -0.39 -2.37 -0.86
CA PHE A 162 -1.65 -1.66 -0.77
C PHE A 162 -2.44 -1.88 -2.06
N GLY A 163 -3.72 -2.21 -1.92
CA GLY A 163 -4.57 -2.54 -3.05
C GLY A 163 -4.06 -3.76 -3.82
N THR A 164 -3.93 -4.88 -3.14
CA THR A 164 -3.34 -6.09 -3.72
C THR A 164 -4.37 -7.06 -4.25
N ARG A 165 -3.91 -7.95 -5.13
CA ARG A 165 -4.62 -9.12 -5.65
C ARG A 165 -3.59 -10.22 -5.87
N GLY A 166 -3.97 -11.48 -5.64
CA GLY A 166 -3.21 -12.60 -6.18
C GLY A 166 -4.07 -13.85 -6.29
N SER A 167 -3.67 -14.79 -7.14
CA SER A 167 -4.30 -16.12 -7.31
C SER A 167 -4.40 -16.90 -6.00
N HIS A 168 -3.55 -16.57 -5.03
CA HIS A 168 -3.62 -17.06 -3.67
C HIS A 168 -3.89 -15.90 -2.70
N GLY A 169 -4.91 -16.06 -1.85
CA GLY A 169 -5.30 -15.03 -0.88
C GLY A 169 -5.95 -13.80 -1.53
N HIS A 170 -6.90 -14.01 -2.45
CA HIS A 170 -7.64 -12.95 -3.14
C HIS A 170 -8.26 -11.91 -2.19
N SER A 171 -8.65 -12.32 -0.98
CA SER A 171 -9.28 -11.43 -0.02
C SER A 171 -8.34 -10.42 0.62
N ASN A 172 -7.03 -10.65 0.60
CA ASN A 172 -6.05 -9.77 1.21
C ASN A 172 -5.77 -8.58 0.29
N THR A 173 -6.42 -7.45 0.56
CA THR A 173 -6.24 -6.21 -0.21
C THR A 173 -5.14 -5.32 0.34
N CYS A 174 -4.69 -5.55 1.58
CA CYS A 174 -3.52 -4.90 2.15
C CYS A 174 -2.84 -5.75 3.22
N GLY A 175 -1.50 -5.79 3.16
CA GLY A 175 -0.67 -6.58 4.06
C GLY A 175 0.33 -7.42 3.29
N ASN A 176 0.56 -8.66 3.74
CA ASN A 176 1.55 -9.57 3.17
C ASN A 176 0.94 -10.95 2.90
N ASN A 177 1.10 -11.42 1.67
CA ASN A 177 0.81 -12.79 1.29
C ASN A 177 2.07 -13.41 0.69
N ALA A 178 2.47 -14.59 1.16
CA ALA A 178 3.62 -15.30 0.61
C ALA A 178 3.39 -16.79 0.65
N ARG A 179 3.79 -17.48 -0.43
CA ARG A 179 3.69 -18.93 -0.56
C ARG A 179 4.92 -19.50 -1.26
N LEU A 180 4.98 -20.83 -1.35
CA LEU A 180 5.91 -21.58 -2.21
C LEU A 180 7.37 -21.21 -1.96
N TYR A 181 7.87 -21.57 -0.77
CA TYR A 181 9.25 -21.37 -0.32
C TYR A 181 9.62 -19.88 -0.21
N ALA A 182 8.79 -19.13 0.50
CA ALA A 182 9.12 -17.78 0.93
C ALA A 182 10.10 -17.81 2.11
N ASP A 183 10.89 -16.74 2.26
CA ASP A 183 12.03 -16.68 3.17
C ASP A 183 11.66 -16.77 4.66
N ASN A 184 10.41 -16.48 5.02
CA ASN A 184 9.89 -16.58 6.38
C ASN A 184 8.61 -17.43 6.42
N GLY A 185 8.53 -18.45 5.55
CA GLY A 185 7.41 -19.37 5.48
C GLY A 185 6.16 -18.79 4.81
N ASN A 186 5.12 -19.62 4.70
CA ASN A 186 3.86 -19.24 4.08
C ASN A 186 3.03 -18.38 5.02
N ILE A 187 2.55 -17.23 4.54
CA ILE A 187 1.72 -16.33 5.33
C ILE A 187 0.58 -15.73 4.50
N ASN A 188 -0.52 -15.40 5.17
CA ASN A 188 -1.59 -14.58 4.62
C ASN A 188 -2.06 -13.61 5.70
N LEU A 189 -1.35 -12.49 5.81
CA LEU A 189 -1.52 -11.51 6.86
C LEU A 189 -2.18 -10.26 6.30
N MET A 190 -3.34 -9.91 6.84
CA MET A 190 -4.08 -8.68 6.51
C MET A 190 -3.71 -7.60 7.52
N SER A 191 -3.61 -6.36 7.06
CA SER A 191 -3.31 -5.20 7.90
C SER A 191 -4.30 -4.07 7.66
N MET A 192 -4.44 -3.19 8.63
CA MET A 192 -5.02 -1.87 8.37
C MET A 192 -3.91 -0.97 7.80
N CYS A 193 -4.17 -0.36 6.66
CA CYS A 193 -3.16 0.32 5.87
C CYS A 193 -3.47 1.79 5.71
N TYR A 194 -2.43 2.62 5.74
CA TYR A 194 -2.53 4.07 5.68
C TYR A 194 -1.64 4.60 4.57
N ILE A 195 -2.18 5.51 3.78
CA ILE A 195 -1.42 6.25 2.78
C ILE A 195 -1.57 7.73 3.11
N LEU A 196 -0.43 8.40 3.30
CA LEU A 196 -0.34 9.83 3.54
C LEU A 196 0.67 10.45 2.57
N VAL A 197 0.54 11.74 2.31
CA VAL A 197 1.40 12.47 1.37
C VAL A 197 1.86 13.81 1.96
N MET A 198 3.01 14.29 1.50
CA MET A 198 3.64 15.57 1.87
C MET A 198 4.21 16.27 0.65
#